data_AF-R4JWH2-F1
#
_entry.id   AF-R4JWH2-F1
#
_cell.length_a   1.000
_cell.length_b   1.000
_cell.length_c   1.000
_cell.angle_alpha   90.00
_cell.angle_beta   90.00
_cell.angle_gamma   90.00
#
_symmetry.space_group_name_H-M   'P 1'
#
loop_
_entity.id
_entity.type
_entity.pdbx_description
1 polymer ?
#
loop_
_entity_poly.entity_id
_entity_poly.type
_entity_poly.pdbx_seq_one_letter_code
_entity_poly.pdbx_strand_id
1 'polypeptide(L)' 'MPIKVIPTDDLVKLNKQIKALESIIPKDTPKDKGIHQEALEVLLKHREKLLKGEIK' A
#
# COMPACT_ATOMS: atom_id res chain seq x y z
N MET A 1 6.67 7.80 14.43
CA MET A 1 5.73 6.72 14.81
C MET A 1 5.55 5.86 13.57
N PRO A 2 5.66 4.51 13.65
CA PRO A 2 5.47 3.67 12.49
C PRO A 2 4.03 3.80 11.98
N ILE A 3 3.87 3.91 10.67
CA ILE A 3 2.55 4.01 10.03
C ILE A 3 1.87 2.64 10.15
N LYS A 4 0.72 2.61 10.82
CA LYS A 4 -0.08 1.39 10.91
C LYS A 4 -1.00 1.30 9.69
N VAL A 5 -0.49 0.71 8.61
CA VAL A 5 -1.29 0.40 7.42
C VAL A 5 -2.13 -0.84 7.73
N ILE A 6 -3.46 -0.72 7.60
CA ILE A 6 -4.39 -1.84 7.73
C ILE A 6 -4.81 -2.23 6.31
N PRO A 7 -4.17 -3.25 5.70
CA PRO A 7 -4.55 -3.69 4.38
C PRO A 7 -5.88 -4.47 4.42
N THR A 8 -6.51 -4.60 3.25
CA THR A 8 -7.75 -5.36 3.08
C THR A 8 -7.49 -6.64 2.31
N ASP A 9 -8.19 -7.72 2.70
CA ASP A 9 -8.10 -9.01 2.02
C ASP A 9 -8.78 -9.02 0.64
N ASP A 10 -9.53 -7.96 0.32
CA ASP A 10 -10.12 -7.74 -1.00
C ASP A 10 -9.07 -7.21 -1.98
N LEU A 11 -8.62 -8.10 -2.87
CA LEU A 11 -7.63 -7.78 -3.91
C LEU A 11 -8.03 -6.59 -4.79
N VAL A 12 -9.33 -6.38 -5.06
CA VAL A 12 -9.80 -5.27 -5.89
C VAL A 12 -9.62 -3.95 -5.15
N LYS A 13 -10.00 -3.89 -3.87
CA LYS A 13 -9.79 -2.71 -3.03
C LYS A 13 -8.32 -2.43 -2.80
N LEU A 14 -7.51 -3.47 -2.56
CA LEU A 14 -6.08 -3.35 -2.39
C LEU A 14 -5.38 -2.76 -3.63
N ASN A 15 -5.73 -3.26 -4.82
CA ASN A 15 -5.22 -2.70 -6.08
C ASN A 15 -5.63 -1.24 -6.28
N LYS A 16 -6.84 -0.83 -5.86
CA LYS A 16 -7.26 0.58 -5.90
C LYS A 16 -6.43 1.46 -4.97
N GLN A 17 -6.15 0.99 -3.76
CA GLN A 17 -5.31 1.71 -2.79
C GLN A 17 -3.87 1.88 -3.31
N ILE A 18 -3.29 0.82 -3.89
CA ILE A 18 -1.97 0.86 -4.54
C ILE A 18 -1.96 1.92 -5.65
N LYS A 19 -2.92 1.87 -6.58
CA LYS A 19 -3.00 2.85 -7.69
C LYS A 19 -3.18 4.28 -7.21
N ALA A 20 -3.94 4.49 -6.13
CA ALA A 20 -4.13 5.82 -5.55
C ALA A 20 -2.80 6.37 -5.01
N LEU A 21 -2.02 5.55 -4.30
CA LEU A 21 -0.70 5.93 -3.80
C LEU A 21 0.29 6.17 -4.95
N GLU A 22 0.34 5.30 -5.94
CA GLU A 22 1.19 5.49 -7.13
C GLU A 22 0.88 6.80 -7.87
N SER A 23 -0.38 7.25 -7.86
CA SER A 23 -0.78 8.51 -8.49
C SER A 23 -0.44 9.75 -7.66
N ILE A 24 -0.39 9.63 -6.33
CA ILE A 24 -0.16 10.76 -5.41
C ILE A 24 1.31 10.96 -5.07
N ILE A 25 2.10 9.89 -4.96
CA ILE A 25 3.55 9.93 -4.65
C ILE A 25 4.36 10.89 -5.53
N PRO A 26 4.12 11.00 -6.85
CA PRO A 26 4.83 11.95 -7.71
C PRO A 26 4.48 13.42 -7.39
N LYS A 27 3.33 13.67 -6.75
CA LYS A 27 2.79 15.00 -6.43
C LYS A 27 2.98 15.37 -4.96
N ASP A 28 3.47 14.44 -4.13
CA ASP A 28 3.64 14.65 -2.71
C ASP A 28 4.78 15.60 -2.36
N THR A 29 4.65 16.22 -1.19
CA THR A 29 5.78 16.90 -0.55
C THR A 29 6.84 15.86 -0.14
N PRO A 30 8.13 16.22 -0.01
CA PRO A 30 9.17 15.29 0.40
C PRO A 30 8.89 14.56 1.73
N LYS A 31 8.13 15.22 2.63
CA LYS A 31 7.71 14.65 3.92
C LYS A 31 6.64 13.57 3.74
N ASP A 32 5.60 13.85 2.96
CA ASP A 32 4.49 12.92 2.75
C ASP A 32 4.88 11.78 1.81
N LYS A 33 5.81 12.05 0.88
CA LYS A 33 6.33 11.07 -0.07
C LYS A 33 6.92 9.85 0.63
N GLY A 34 7.71 10.05 1.69
CA GLY A 34 8.28 8.94 2.45
C GLY A 34 7.20 8.08 3.12
N ILE A 35 6.19 8.73 3.70
CA ILE A 35 5.05 8.08 4.36
C ILE A 35 4.24 7.25 3.34
N HIS A 36 3.93 7.83 2.18
CA HIS A 36 3.16 7.15 1.14
C HIS A 36 3.95 6.04 0.43
N GLN A 37 5.27 6.18 0.30
CA GLN A 37 6.15 5.11 -0.20
C GLN A 37 6.20 3.92 0.78
N GLU A 38 6.39 4.17 2.08
CA GLU A 38 6.33 3.12 3.09
C GLU A 38 4.96 2.40 3.07
N ALA A 39 3.87 3.16 2.96
CA ALA A 39 2.54 2.58 2.88
C ALA A 39 2.35 1.72 1.62
N LEU A 40 2.84 2.19 0.46
CA LEU A 40 2.80 1.46 -0.80
C LEU A 40 3.54 0.12 -0.70
N GLU A 41 4.73 0.10 -0.11
CA GLU A 41 5.49 -1.15 0.09
C GLU A 41 4.72 -2.17 0.95
N VAL A 42 4.06 -1.71 2.03
CA VAL A 42 3.27 -2.60 2.89
C VAL A 42 2.09 -3.20 2.12
N LEU A 43 1.37 -2.38 1.32
CA LEU A 43 0.26 -2.86 0.51
C LEU A 43 0.71 -3.83 -0.59
N LEU A 44 1.85 -3.58 -1.24
CA LEU A 44 2.42 -4.48 -2.24
C LEU A 44 2.82 -5.83 -1.63
N LYS A 45 3.51 -5.84 -0.49
CA LYS A 45 3.85 -7.08 0.22
C LYS A 45 2.60 -7.86 0.65
N HIS A 46 1.57 -7.16 1.12
CA HIS A 46 0.31 -7.80 1.49
C HIS A 46 -0.40 -8.40 0.26
N ARG A 47 -0.40 -7.70 -0.88
CA ARG A 47 -0.93 -8.20 -2.15
C ARG A 47 -0.25 -9.49 -2.58
N GLU A 48 1.08 -9.54 -2.50
CA GLU A 48 1.83 -10.77 -2.81
C GLU A 48 1.44 -11.93 -1.89
N LYS A 49 1.29 -11.68 -0.59
CA LYS A 49 0.86 -12.71 0.36
C LYS A 49 -0.56 -13.22 0.10
N LEU A 50 -1.49 -12.34 -0.23
CA LEU A 50 -2.86 -12.72 -0.64
C LEU A 50 -2.82 -13.57 -1.92
N LEU A 51 -2.03 -13.19 -2.92
CA LEU A 51 -1.88 -13.95 -4.16
C LEU A 51 -1.22 -15.32 -3.95
N LYS A 52 -0.29 -15.42 -2.99
CA LYS A 52 0.35 -16.69 -2.59
C LYS A 52 -0.53 -17.56 -1.68
N GLY A 53 -1.68 -17.05 -1.22
CA GLY A 53 -2.56 -17.76 -0.28
C GLY A 53 -1.98 -17.91 1.13
N GLU A 54 -1.00 -17.07 1.49
CA GLU A 54 -0.35 -17.06 2.83
C GLU A 54 -1.18 -16.32 3.88
N ILE A 55 -2.27 -15.68 3.47
CA ILE A 55 -3.25 -14.99 4.32
C ILE A 55 -4.59 -15.67 4.05
N LYS A 56 -5.06 -16.42 5.05
CA LYS A 56 -6.28 -17.22 5.02
C LYS A 56 -7.15 -16.86 6.21
#